data_AF-X1FCJ4-F1
#
_entry.id   AF-X1FCJ4-F1
#
_cell.length_a   1.000
_cell.length_b   1.000
_cell.length_c   1.000
_cell.angle_alpha   90.00
_cell.angle_beta   90.00
_cell.angle_gamma   90.00
#
_symmetry.space_group_name_H-M   'P 1'
#
loop_
_entity.id
_entity.type
_entity.pdbx_description
1 polymer ?
#
loop_
_entity_poly.entity_id
_entity_poly.type
_entity_poly.pdbx_seq_one_letter_code
_entity_poly.pdbx_strand_id
1 'polypeptide(L)'
;KITGYNHPKFIATLKWQAERLIYSSSLYSTIPYAILSQKLAQIAPSGLSQAFILNSGSEANESALFMARKYRNNPYIVACTHAYHGRTQLTREISSAGWRTVPESHPSGVRFTPYGYCYRCSFGKEYPGCDFECARYLREVGYDMKKLGATRVMVVTDQNLTNSEPVSVTLEALKKENIETILYDRARVEPTDGLSFFIILFFLFLLLLLVFLLYTLI
;
A
#
# COMPACT_ATOMS: atom_id res chain seq x y z
N LYS A 1 6.31 -1.78 17.46
CA LYS A 1 5.33 -1.20 18.41
C LYS A 1 5.33 0.31 18.28
N ILE A 2 4.16 0.93 18.19
CA ILE A 2 4.00 2.39 18.24
C ILE A 2 4.34 2.84 19.67
N THR A 3 5.11 3.92 19.82
CA THR A 3 5.78 4.31 21.07
C THR A 3 4.94 5.20 22.00
N GLY A 4 3.69 5.50 21.64
CA GLY A 4 2.82 6.41 22.39
C GLY A 4 3.28 7.88 22.35
N TYR A 5 2.55 8.73 23.08
CA TYR A 5 2.82 10.17 23.14
C TYR A 5 4.10 10.48 23.92
N ASN A 6 4.85 11.50 23.48
CA ASN A 6 6.00 12.07 24.20
C ASN A 6 7.06 11.05 24.68
N HIS A 7 7.33 10.01 23.90
CA HIS A 7 8.29 8.98 24.27
C HIS A 7 9.67 9.59 24.62
N PRO A 8 10.21 9.40 25.84
CA PRO A 8 11.40 10.14 26.31
C PRO A 8 12.61 10.04 25.39
N LYS A 9 12.85 8.83 24.82
CA LYS A 9 13.94 8.60 23.86
C LYS A 9 13.79 9.43 22.58
N PHE A 10 12.57 9.62 22.09
CA PHE A 10 12.31 10.41 20.88
C PHE A 10 12.59 11.89 21.13
N ILE A 11 12.12 12.42 22.26
CA ILE A 11 12.37 13.81 22.67
C ILE A 11 13.87 14.08 22.83
N ALA A 12 14.60 13.16 23.47
CA ALA A 12 16.05 13.28 23.63
C ALA A 12 16.78 13.30 22.27
N THR A 13 16.40 12.41 21.33
CA THR A 13 16.99 12.36 19.98
C THR A 13 16.68 13.62 19.17
N LEU A 14 15.46 14.16 19.27
CA LEU A 14 15.10 15.42 18.59
C LEU A 14 15.96 16.59 19.05
N LYS A 15 16.13 16.77 20.37
CA LYS A 15 16.98 17.83 20.93
C LYS A 15 18.42 17.68 20.44
N TRP A 16 18.97 16.47 20.54
CA TRP A 16 20.34 16.18 20.11
C TRP A 16 20.60 16.49 18.64
N GLN A 17 19.64 16.19 17.75
CA GLN A 17 19.77 16.47 16.32
C GLN A 17 19.59 17.97 16.02
N ALA A 18 18.65 18.63 16.69
CA ALA A 18 18.37 20.06 16.47
C ALA A 18 19.56 20.96 16.86
N GLU A 19 20.33 20.58 17.88
CA GLU A 19 21.57 21.26 18.27
C GLU A 19 22.71 21.11 17.26
N ARG A 20 22.61 20.17 16.30
CA ARG A 20 23.65 19.86 15.32
C ARG A 20 23.30 20.33 13.92
N LEU A 21 22.15 19.91 13.41
CA LEU A 21 21.67 20.24 12.08
C LEU A 21 20.16 19.99 12.01
N ILE A 22 19.39 21.07 11.89
CA ILE A 22 17.92 20.98 11.78
C ILE A 22 17.50 20.59 10.36
N TYR A 23 18.19 21.09 9.35
CA TYR A 23 17.81 20.90 7.95
C TYR A 23 19.02 20.86 7.02
N SER A 24 18.94 20.02 6.00
CA SER A 24 19.82 19.99 4.83
C SER A 24 18.95 19.77 3.60
N SER A 25 19.30 20.41 2.49
CA SER A 25 18.69 20.10 1.20
C SER A 25 18.89 18.61 0.86
N SER A 26 17.90 18.00 0.20
CA SER A 26 17.97 16.62 -0.28
C SER A 26 19.08 16.36 -1.30
N LEU A 27 19.72 17.41 -1.81
CA LEU A 27 20.94 17.32 -2.63
C LEU A 27 22.15 16.79 -1.85
N TYR A 28 22.14 16.93 -0.52
CA TYR A 28 23.21 16.47 0.35
C TYR A 28 22.71 15.36 1.29
N SER A 29 23.50 14.30 1.43
CA SER A 29 23.18 13.23 2.36
C SER A 29 23.63 13.57 3.79
N THR A 30 22.93 13.04 4.78
CA THR A 30 23.29 13.18 6.19
C THR A 30 23.42 11.80 6.83
N ILE A 31 24.21 11.70 7.89
CA ILE A 31 24.39 10.43 8.63
C ILE A 31 23.03 9.86 9.11
N PRO A 32 22.10 10.65 9.69
CA PRO A 32 20.77 10.14 10.04
C PRO A 32 19.98 9.58 8.86
N TYR A 33 20.03 10.24 7.70
CA TYR A 33 19.36 9.78 6.48
C TYR A 33 19.90 8.42 6.00
N ALA A 34 21.23 8.27 5.98
CA ALA A 34 21.88 7.02 5.58
C ALA A 34 21.53 5.87 6.55
N ILE A 35 21.58 6.11 7.86
CA ILE A 35 21.24 5.12 8.88
C ILE A 35 19.76 4.71 8.78
N LEU A 36 18.85 5.68 8.60
CA LEU A 36 17.44 5.39 8.43
C LEU A 36 17.19 4.56 7.16
N SER A 37 17.81 4.94 6.04
CA SER A 37 17.67 4.23 4.77
C SER A 37 18.13 2.77 4.88
N GLN A 38 19.27 2.54 5.53
CA GLN A 38 19.79 1.19 5.77
C GLN A 38 18.84 0.36 6.64
N LYS A 39 18.32 0.94 7.73
CA LYS A 39 17.37 0.25 8.61
C LYS A 39 16.06 -0.09 7.89
N LEU A 40 15.56 0.81 7.04
CA LEU A 40 14.37 0.56 6.22
C LEU A 40 14.62 -0.59 5.24
N ALA A 41 15.77 -0.62 4.56
CA ALA A 41 16.13 -1.72 3.67
C ALA A 41 16.21 -3.08 4.39
N GLN A 42 16.74 -3.12 5.62
CA GLN A 42 16.83 -4.35 6.42
C GLN A 42 15.47 -4.95 6.80
N ILE A 43 14.43 -4.11 6.93
CA ILE A 43 13.07 -4.55 7.27
C ILE A 43 12.15 -4.61 6.05
N ALA A 44 12.65 -4.28 4.87
CA ALA A 44 11.88 -4.38 3.64
C ALA A 44 11.79 -5.84 3.16
N PRO A 45 10.78 -6.21 2.37
CA PRO A 45 10.72 -7.49 1.67
C PRO A 45 11.97 -7.78 0.83
N SER A 46 12.20 -9.06 0.58
CA SER A 46 13.26 -9.51 -0.34
C SER A 46 13.14 -8.79 -1.69
N GLY A 47 14.27 -8.33 -2.21
CA GLY A 47 14.35 -7.56 -3.45
C GLY A 47 14.19 -6.04 -3.30
N LEU A 48 13.89 -5.52 -2.10
CA LEU A 48 13.85 -4.08 -1.83
C LEU A 48 15.03 -3.64 -0.96
N SER A 49 15.93 -2.84 -1.53
CA SER A 49 17.19 -2.42 -0.87
C SER A 49 17.39 -0.91 -0.78
N GLN A 50 16.46 -0.11 -1.34
CA GLN A 50 16.57 1.34 -1.40
C GLN A 50 15.35 2.00 -0.75
N ALA A 51 15.57 3.16 -0.13
CA ALA A 51 14.52 3.94 0.51
C ALA A 51 14.52 5.37 -0.04
N PHE A 52 13.33 5.83 -0.42
CA PHE A 52 13.06 7.24 -0.75
C PHE A 52 12.15 7.81 0.34
N ILE A 53 12.67 8.77 1.11
CA ILE A 53 12.01 9.27 2.32
C ILE A 53 11.23 10.54 1.99
N LEU A 54 9.96 10.56 2.41
CA LEU A 54 8.99 11.63 2.14
C LEU A 54 8.27 12.04 3.42
N ASN A 55 7.58 13.17 3.40
CA ASN A 55 6.99 13.77 4.60
C ASN A 55 5.69 13.10 5.02
N SER A 56 5.00 12.45 4.09
CA SER A 56 3.69 11.86 4.36
C SER A 56 3.44 10.59 3.56
N GLY A 57 2.47 9.81 4.02
CA GLY A 57 1.96 8.67 3.25
C GLY A 57 1.35 9.07 1.91
N SER A 58 0.75 10.27 1.78
CA SER A 58 0.18 10.71 0.50
C SER A 58 1.29 10.92 -0.55
N GLU A 59 2.38 11.59 -0.16
CA GLU A 59 3.55 11.80 -1.03
C GLU A 59 4.20 10.47 -1.40
N ALA A 60 4.32 9.55 -0.44
CA ALA A 60 4.87 8.22 -0.68
C ALA A 60 4.03 7.44 -1.70
N ASN A 61 2.70 7.49 -1.56
CA ASN A 61 1.80 6.80 -2.46
C ASN A 61 1.85 7.38 -3.88
N GLU A 62 1.87 8.71 -3.99
CA GLU A 62 1.93 9.41 -5.28
C GLU A 62 3.26 9.19 -6.00
N SER A 63 4.38 9.25 -5.27
CA SER A 63 5.72 8.97 -5.81
C SER A 63 5.83 7.52 -6.29
N ALA A 64 5.28 6.56 -5.53
CA ALA A 64 5.26 5.16 -5.92
C ALA A 64 4.45 4.92 -7.20
N LEU A 65 3.25 5.50 -7.30
CA LEU A 65 2.43 5.42 -8.50
C LEU A 65 3.11 6.07 -9.71
N PHE A 66 3.73 7.24 -9.51
CA PHE A 66 4.49 7.91 -10.55
C PHE A 66 5.65 7.03 -11.05
N MET A 67 6.46 6.47 -10.15
CA MET A 67 7.56 5.58 -10.51
C MET A 67 7.08 4.33 -11.25
N ALA A 68 5.99 3.70 -10.80
CA ALA A 68 5.40 2.54 -11.46
C ALA A 68 4.91 2.85 -12.88
N ARG A 69 4.19 3.96 -13.06
CA ARG A 69 3.71 4.43 -14.36
C ARG A 69 4.88 4.73 -15.31
N LYS A 70 5.90 5.45 -14.83
CA LYS A 70 7.09 5.81 -15.60
C LYS A 70 7.87 4.58 -16.05
N TYR A 71 8.09 3.62 -15.14
CA TYR A 71 8.85 2.41 -15.45
C TYR A 71 8.16 1.51 -16.47
N ARG A 72 6.82 1.42 -16.41
CA ARG A 72 6.02 0.53 -17.27
C ARG A 72 5.44 1.20 -18.50
N ASN A 73 5.58 2.52 -18.63
CA ASN A 73 4.85 3.34 -19.58
C ASN A 73 3.33 3.01 -19.61
N ASN A 74 2.75 2.81 -18.42
CA ASN A 74 1.38 2.35 -18.25
C ASN A 74 0.61 3.35 -17.36
N PRO A 75 -0.48 3.98 -17.84
CA PRO A 75 -1.22 4.98 -17.06
C PRO A 75 -2.25 4.39 -16.09
N TYR A 76 -2.54 3.09 -16.18
CA TYR A 76 -3.65 2.45 -15.48
C TYR A 76 -3.32 2.15 -14.01
N ILE A 77 -4.34 2.27 -13.15
CA ILE A 77 -4.27 1.97 -11.71
C ILE A 77 -5.50 1.15 -11.33
N VAL A 78 -5.30 0.09 -10.55
CA VAL A 78 -6.39 -0.61 -9.86
C VAL A 78 -6.32 -0.29 -8.36
N ALA A 79 -7.44 0.16 -7.81
CA ALA A 79 -7.62 0.45 -6.39
C ALA A 79 -8.82 -0.32 -5.84
N CYS A 80 -8.91 -0.48 -4.52
CA CYS A 80 -10.06 -1.12 -3.89
C CYS A 80 -11.14 -0.09 -3.53
N THR A 81 -12.41 -0.50 -3.59
CA THR A 81 -13.51 0.24 -2.97
C THR A 81 -13.26 0.39 -1.46
N HIS A 82 -13.75 1.46 -0.84
CA HIS A 82 -13.49 1.85 0.55
C HIS A 82 -12.02 2.12 0.93
N ALA A 83 -11.05 2.05 0.00
CA ALA A 83 -9.64 2.28 0.31
C ALA A 83 -9.32 3.76 0.58
N TYR A 84 -8.24 4.00 1.32
CA TYR A 84 -7.70 5.34 1.56
C TYR A 84 -6.21 5.36 1.25
N HIS A 85 -5.81 6.23 0.32
CA HIS A 85 -4.44 6.37 -0.15
C HIS A 85 -3.86 7.76 0.13
N GLY A 86 -4.60 8.67 0.74
CA GLY A 86 -4.09 10.00 1.10
C GLY A 86 -4.97 11.16 0.65
N ARG A 87 -4.40 12.37 0.72
CA ARG A 87 -5.11 13.63 0.45
C ARG A 87 -4.49 14.48 -0.66
N THR A 88 -3.42 14.03 -1.30
CA THR A 88 -2.94 14.65 -2.54
C THR A 88 -3.87 14.29 -3.70
N GLN A 89 -3.72 14.95 -4.85
CA GLN A 89 -4.68 14.83 -5.95
C GLN A 89 -4.82 13.38 -6.43
N LEU A 90 -3.72 12.75 -6.86
CA LEU A 90 -3.77 11.36 -7.35
C LEU A 90 -4.23 10.40 -6.26
N THR A 91 -3.79 10.60 -5.02
CA THR A 91 -4.15 9.70 -3.92
C THR A 91 -5.62 9.79 -3.53
N ARG A 92 -6.25 10.97 -3.64
CA ARG A 92 -7.70 11.13 -3.47
C ARG A 92 -8.50 10.48 -4.60
N GLU A 93 -7.98 10.59 -5.82
CA GLU A 93 -8.59 10.03 -7.02
C GLU A 93 -8.63 8.49 -6.99
N ILE A 94 -7.65 7.85 -6.34
CA ILE A 94 -7.61 6.39 -6.14
C ILE A 94 -8.18 5.93 -4.79
N SER A 95 -8.52 6.85 -3.89
CA SER A 95 -9.21 6.55 -2.63
C SER A 95 -10.71 6.40 -2.86
N SER A 96 -11.40 5.62 -2.04
CA SER A 96 -12.86 5.43 -2.10
C SER A 96 -13.57 5.33 -0.74
N ALA A 97 -12.92 5.80 0.32
CA ALA A 97 -13.55 6.00 1.63
C ALA A 97 -14.59 7.13 1.64
N GLY A 98 -15.66 7.00 2.43
CA GLY A 98 -16.85 7.88 2.44
C GLY A 98 -16.66 9.32 2.94
N TRP A 99 -15.43 9.73 3.28
CA TRP A 99 -15.13 11.07 3.82
C TRP A 99 -14.73 12.09 2.73
N ARG A 100 -15.06 11.83 1.46
CA ARG A 100 -14.69 12.72 0.34
C ARG A 100 -15.61 13.93 0.29
N THR A 101 -15.01 15.12 0.27
CA THR A 101 -15.70 16.41 0.18
C THR A 101 -16.00 16.85 -1.25
N VAL A 102 -15.46 16.16 -2.26
CA VAL A 102 -15.69 16.46 -3.69
C VAL A 102 -16.26 15.22 -4.38
N PRO A 103 -17.17 15.38 -5.36
CA PRO A 103 -17.69 14.28 -6.17
C PRO A 103 -16.57 13.48 -6.84
N GLU A 104 -16.84 12.20 -7.11
CA GLU A 104 -15.89 11.28 -7.73
C GLU A 104 -15.45 11.78 -9.10
N SER A 105 -14.24 12.36 -9.17
CA SER A 105 -13.49 12.46 -10.41
C SER A 105 -12.45 11.36 -10.39
N HIS A 106 -12.79 10.22 -10.98
CA HIS A 106 -11.82 9.16 -11.21
C HIS A 106 -11.16 9.43 -12.57
N PRO A 107 -9.84 9.69 -12.61
CA PRO A 107 -9.12 9.92 -13.86
C PRO A 107 -9.33 8.77 -14.83
N SER A 108 -9.24 9.07 -16.13
CA SER A 108 -9.13 8.04 -17.14
C SER A 108 -7.97 7.10 -16.79
N GLY A 109 -8.30 5.84 -16.51
CA GLY A 109 -7.34 4.78 -16.20
C GLY A 109 -7.34 4.29 -14.75
N VAL A 110 -8.10 4.88 -13.83
CA VAL A 110 -8.34 4.27 -12.51
C VAL A 110 -9.52 3.30 -12.58
N ARG A 111 -9.37 2.12 -11.99
CA ARG A 111 -10.41 1.08 -11.87
C ARG A 111 -10.54 0.66 -10.42
N PHE A 112 -11.78 0.47 -9.98
CA PHE A 112 -12.07 0.03 -8.62
C PHE A 112 -12.51 -1.43 -8.61
N THR A 113 -11.91 -2.21 -7.72
CA THR A 113 -12.34 -3.57 -7.41
C THR A 113 -13.06 -3.60 -6.05
N PRO A 114 -14.10 -4.42 -5.87
CA PRO A 114 -14.74 -4.63 -4.57
C PRO A 114 -13.73 -5.04 -3.49
N TYR A 115 -13.83 -4.40 -2.33
CA TYR A 115 -13.04 -4.80 -1.16
C TYR A 115 -13.74 -5.94 -0.42
N GLY A 116 -12.98 -6.73 0.33
CA GLY A 116 -13.46 -7.91 1.06
C GLY A 116 -14.32 -7.59 2.29
N TYR A 117 -15.35 -6.76 2.15
CA TYR A 117 -16.18 -6.29 3.26
C TYR A 117 -17.43 -7.13 3.47
N CYS A 118 -17.33 -8.25 4.20
CA CYS A 118 -18.43 -9.19 4.35
C CYS A 118 -19.68 -8.58 5.01
N TYR A 119 -19.53 -7.73 6.03
CA TYR A 119 -20.68 -7.06 6.69
C TYR A 119 -21.46 -6.13 5.74
N ARG A 120 -20.78 -5.50 4.76
CA ARG A 120 -21.42 -4.71 3.69
C ARG A 120 -20.99 -5.25 2.33
N CYS A 121 -21.24 -6.53 2.11
CA CYS A 121 -20.77 -7.24 0.93
C CYS A 121 -21.32 -6.60 -0.34
N SER A 122 -20.44 -6.22 -1.27
CA SER A 122 -20.83 -5.65 -2.57
C SER A 122 -21.70 -6.59 -3.41
N PHE A 123 -21.69 -7.88 -3.10
CA PHE A 123 -22.45 -8.93 -3.77
C PHE A 123 -23.64 -9.43 -2.94
N GLY A 124 -23.89 -8.86 -1.75
CA GLY A 124 -24.99 -9.28 -0.87
C GLY A 124 -24.87 -10.71 -0.33
N LYS A 125 -23.66 -11.28 -0.30
CA LYS A 125 -23.39 -12.64 0.19
C LYS A 125 -22.73 -12.64 1.56
N GLU A 126 -22.88 -13.75 2.28
CA GLU A 126 -22.32 -13.96 3.63
C GLU A 126 -21.14 -14.94 3.62
N TYR A 127 -20.11 -14.62 4.41
CA TYR A 127 -18.98 -15.52 4.65
C TYR A 127 -19.35 -16.59 5.69
N PRO A 128 -18.93 -17.87 5.55
CA PRO A 128 -18.04 -18.42 4.51
C PRO A 128 -18.72 -18.88 3.21
N GLY A 129 -20.05 -18.87 3.12
CA GLY A 129 -20.79 -19.39 1.97
C GLY A 129 -20.67 -18.58 0.67
N CYS A 130 -20.03 -17.40 0.71
CA CYS A 130 -19.88 -16.51 -0.44
C CYS A 130 -18.80 -16.94 -1.44
N ASP A 131 -17.99 -17.94 -1.07
CA ASP A 131 -16.93 -18.51 -1.91
C ASP A 131 -15.98 -17.42 -2.48
N PHE A 132 -15.73 -16.39 -1.66
CA PHE A 132 -14.85 -15.25 -1.96
C PHE A 132 -15.10 -14.58 -3.32
N GLU A 133 -16.36 -14.39 -3.69
CA GLU A 133 -16.74 -13.74 -4.97
C GLU A 133 -16.08 -12.36 -5.17
N CYS A 134 -15.90 -11.60 -4.09
CA CYS A 134 -15.16 -10.34 -4.11
C CYS A 134 -13.69 -10.50 -4.51
N ALA A 135 -13.01 -11.54 -4.03
CA ALA A 135 -11.65 -11.87 -4.47
C ALA A 135 -11.65 -12.47 -5.88
N ARG A 136 -12.74 -13.10 -6.31
CA ARG A 136 -12.83 -13.68 -7.67
C ARG A 136 -13.13 -12.67 -8.74
N TYR A 137 -13.74 -11.55 -8.38
CA TYR A 137 -13.71 -10.36 -9.22
C TYR A 137 -12.26 -9.96 -9.57
N LEU A 138 -11.27 -10.30 -8.72
CA LEU A 138 -9.85 -10.13 -9.03
C LEU A 138 -9.30 -11.13 -10.05
N ARG A 139 -10.01 -12.20 -10.39
CA ARG A 139 -9.64 -13.05 -11.55
C ARG A 139 -9.76 -12.25 -12.85
N GLU A 140 -10.82 -11.46 -12.97
CA GLU A 140 -10.94 -10.46 -14.05
C GLU A 140 -9.82 -9.42 -13.94
N VAL A 141 -9.41 -9.03 -12.72
CA VAL A 141 -8.22 -8.18 -12.55
C VAL A 141 -6.95 -8.85 -13.05
N GLY A 142 -6.73 -10.15 -12.84
CA GLY A 142 -5.57 -10.86 -13.42
C GLY A 142 -5.56 -10.81 -14.94
N TYR A 143 -6.72 -11.07 -15.57
CA TYR A 143 -6.92 -10.95 -17.01
C TYR A 143 -6.72 -9.51 -17.50
N ASP A 144 -7.31 -8.53 -16.82
CA ASP A 144 -7.16 -7.10 -17.10
C ASP A 144 -5.69 -6.69 -16.95
N MET A 145 -5.00 -7.09 -15.88
CA MET A 145 -3.59 -6.80 -15.64
C MET A 145 -2.71 -7.33 -16.77
N LYS A 146 -2.96 -8.56 -17.23
CA LYS A 146 -2.27 -9.12 -18.40
C LYS A 146 -2.57 -8.33 -19.68
N LYS A 147 -3.85 -7.99 -19.92
CA LYS A 147 -4.26 -7.16 -21.07
C LYS A 147 -3.64 -5.76 -21.01
N LEU A 148 -3.41 -5.24 -19.82
CA LEU A 148 -2.72 -3.99 -19.54
C LEU A 148 -1.18 -4.12 -19.59
N GLY A 149 -0.63 -5.30 -19.90
CA GLY A 149 0.82 -5.54 -20.03
C GLY A 149 1.56 -5.57 -18.69
N ALA A 150 0.88 -5.84 -17.58
CA ALA A 150 1.52 -6.06 -16.29
C ALA A 150 2.32 -7.38 -16.32
N THR A 151 3.59 -7.31 -15.91
CA THR A 151 4.45 -8.51 -15.76
C THR A 151 4.92 -8.69 -14.33
N ARG A 152 4.73 -7.67 -13.47
CA ARG A 152 5.03 -7.73 -12.04
C ARG A 152 4.05 -6.90 -11.22
N VAL A 153 3.52 -7.47 -10.14
CA VAL A 153 2.54 -6.85 -9.24
C VAL A 153 2.97 -7.06 -7.79
N MET A 154 2.80 -6.05 -6.93
CA MET A 154 2.93 -6.21 -5.48
C MET A 154 1.54 -6.27 -4.86
N VAL A 155 1.28 -7.33 -4.09
CA VAL A 155 0.09 -7.46 -3.26
C VAL A 155 0.46 -6.99 -1.86
N VAL A 156 -0.25 -6.00 -1.34
CA VAL A 156 -0.02 -5.45 0.00
C VAL A 156 -1.14 -5.92 0.92
N THR A 157 -0.79 -6.52 2.04
CA THR A 157 -1.73 -7.05 3.04
C THR A 157 -1.16 -6.89 4.45
N ASP A 158 -1.98 -7.19 5.44
CA ASP A 158 -1.55 -7.29 6.83
C ASP A 158 -1.08 -8.68 7.19
N GLN A 159 -0.19 -8.77 8.17
CA GLN A 159 0.43 -10.02 8.59
C GLN A 159 -0.60 -11.05 9.06
N ASN A 160 -1.71 -10.59 9.66
CA ASN A 160 -2.82 -11.46 10.08
C ASN A 160 -3.69 -11.91 8.91
N LEU A 161 -3.62 -11.20 7.77
CA LEU A 161 -4.38 -11.48 6.56
C LEU A 161 -3.54 -12.19 5.48
N THR A 162 -2.24 -12.37 5.66
CA THR A 162 -1.33 -13.03 4.71
C THR A 162 -1.86 -14.39 4.24
N ASN A 163 -2.37 -15.19 5.17
CA ASN A 163 -2.88 -16.53 4.92
C ASN A 163 -4.41 -16.55 4.71
N SER A 164 -5.02 -15.38 4.53
CA SER A 164 -6.45 -15.30 4.26
C SER A 164 -6.74 -15.73 2.83
N GLU A 165 -7.85 -16.42 2.64
CA GLU A 165 -8.28 -16.90 1.33
C GLU A 165 -8.42 -15.79 0.26
N PRO A 166 -8.83 -14.54 0.57
CA PRO A 166 -8.78 -13.44 -0.40
C PRO A 166 -7.38 -13.18 -0.96
N VAL A 167 -6.35 -13.22 -0.12
CA VAL A 167 -4.95 -13.01 -0.54
C VAL A 167 -4.50 -14.19 -1.39
N SER A 168 -4.80 -15.42 -0.99
CA SER A 168 -4.49 -16.62 -1.77
C SER A 168 -5.13 -16.59 -3.16
N VAL A 169 -6.43 -16.29 -3.26
CA VAL A 169 -7.16 -16.18 -4.54
C VAL A 169 -6.54 -15.10 -5.44
N THR A 170 -6.12 -13.97 -4.86
CA THR A 170 -5.45 -12.89 -5.60
C THR A 170 -4.12 -13.35 -6.17
N LEU A 171 -3.29 -14.00 -5.34
CA LEU A 171 -1.98 -14.50 -5.77
C LEU A 171 -2.11 -15.59 -6.83
N GLU A 172 -3.08 -16.49 -6.70
CA GLU A 172 -3.39 -17.52 -7.69
C GLU A 172 -3.86 -16.93 -9.02
N ALA A 173 -4.73 -15.92 -8.99
CA ALA A 173 -5.20 -15.23 -10.19
C ALA A 173 -4.04 -14.57 -10.96
N LEU A 174 -3.12 -13.91 -10.25
CA LEU A 174 -1.93 -13.29 -10.86
C LEU A 174 -0.95 -14.35 -11.39
N LYS A 175 -0.75 -15.44 -10.65
CA LYS A 175 0.11 -16.56 -11.07
C LYS A 175 -0.42 -17.24 -12.33
N LYS A 176 -1.75 -17.45 -12.42
CA LYS A 176 -2.40 -18.05 -13.60
C LYS A 176 -2.09 -17.29 -14.89
N GLU A 177 -1.93 -15.98 -14.80
CA GLU A 177 -1.62 -15.11 -15.93
C GLU A 177 -0.12 -14.87 -16.15
N ASN A 178 0.76 -15.64 -15.49
CA ASN A 178 2.22 -15.51 -15.54
C ASN A 178 2.74 -14.13 -15.10
N ILE A 179 2.08 -13.51 -14.11
CA ILE A 179 2.51 -12.23 -13.54
C ILE A 179 3.38 -12.51 -12.31
N GLU A 180 4.59 -11.96 -12.27
CA GLU A 180 5.47 -12.06 -11.10
C GLU A 180 4.83 -11.32 -9.92
N THR A 181 4.76 -11.95 -8.74
CA THR A 181 4.12 -11.35 -7.56
C THR A 181 5.07 -11.18 -6.39
N ILE A 182 4.96 -10.04 -5.70
CA ILE A 182 5.60 -9.81 -4.40
C ILE A 182 4.49 -9.61 -3.37
N LEU A 183 4.49 -10.39 -2.29
CA LEU A 183 3.59 -10.17 -1.16
C LEU A 183 4.29 -9.30 -0.11
N TYR A 184 3.70 -8.16 0.24
CA TYR A 184 4.11 -7.33 1.36
C TYR A 184 3.07 -7.44 2.47
N ASP A 185 3.43 -8.11 3.56
CA ASP A 185 2.53 -8.42 4.68
C ASP A 185 2.81 -7.61 5.95
N ARG A 186 3.76 -6.66 5.90
CA ARG A 186 4.12 -5.84 7.07
C ARG A 186 3.31 -4.55 7.15
N ALA A 187 2.26 -4.42 6.34
CA ALA A 187 1.24 -3.44 6.59
C ALA A 187 0.51 -3.84 7.89
N ARG A 188 0.25 -2.91 8.83
CA ARG A 188 -0.51 -3.19 10.06
C ARG A 188 -1.96 -2.69 10.02
N VAL A 189 -2.96 -3.57 10.17
CA VAL A 189 -4.37 -3.20 10.38
C VAL A 189 -4.53 -2.96 11.87
N GLU A 190 -5.05 -1.81 12.29
CA GLU A 190 -5.56 -1.65 13.65
C GLU A 190 -7.10 -1.58 13.65
N PRO A 191 -7.78 -2.07 14.71
CA PRO A 191 -7.29 -2.61 15.98
C PRO A 191 -7.48 -4.13 16.17
N THR A 192 -6.78 -4.66 17.16
CA THR A 192 -6.51 -6.09 17.42
C THR A 192 -7.47 -6.71 18.46
N ASP A 193 -8.68 -6.18 18.61
CA ASP A 193 -9.54 -6.53 19.75
C ASP A 193 -10.57 -7.60 19.34
N GLY A 194 -10.84 -8.61 20.16
CA GLY A 194 -11.64 -9.80 19.77
C GLY A 194 -13.09 -9.55 19.27
N LEU A 195 -13.69 -8.40 19.58
CA LEU A 195 -15.00 -7.97 19.03
C LEU A 195 -14.91 -7.42 17.60
N SER A 196 -13.70 -7.17 17.15
CA SER A 196 -13.37 -6.54 15.87
C SER A 196 -13.48 -7.51 14.69
N PHE A 197 -13.50 -8.82 14.97
CA PHE A 197 -13.61 -9.86 13.94
C PHE A 197 -14.90 -9.77 13.11
N PHE A 198 -15.95 -9.11 13.64
CA PHE A 198 -17.23 -8.94 12.95
C PHE A 198 -17.56 -7.49 12.54
N ILE A 199 -16.81 -6.49 13.04
CA ILE A 199 -17.13 -5.06 12.82
C ILE A 199 -15.97 -4.29 12.19
N ILE A 200 -14.74 -4.81 12.21
CA ILE A 200 -13.53 -4.03 11.87
C ILE A 200 -12.95 -4.49 10.54
N LEU A 201 -13.54 -3.89 9.52
CA LEU A 201 -12.89 -3.58 8.26
C LEU A 201 -12.72 -2.04 8.16
N PHE A 202 -12.49 -1.38 9.31
CA PHE A 202 -12.93 0.00 9.55
C PHE A 202 -11.83 1.06 9.65
N PHE A 203 -10.54 0.74 9.55
CA PHE A 203 -9.50 1.77 9.66
C PHE A 203 -8.38 1.69 8.62
N LEU A 204 -8.09 2.89 8.11
CA LEU A 204 -7.08 3.31 7.14
C LEU A 204 -5.83 2.44 7.08
N PHE A 205 -5.41 2.18 5.84
CA PHE A 205 -4.04 1.79 5.54
C PHE A 205 -3.22 2.92 4.94
N LEU A 206 -2.50 3.60 5.83
CA LEU A 206 -1.45 4.56 5.52
C LEU A 206 -0.10 3.87 5.72
N LEU A 207 0.56 3.44 4.64
CA LEU A 207 2.02 3.47 4.40
C LEU A 207 2.30 2.70 3.08
N LEU A 208 2.44 3.39 1.93
CA LEU A 208 3.20 2.79 0.83
C LEU A 208 4.68 2.83 1.17
N LEU A 209 5.28 1.66 1.30
CA LEU A 209 6.64 1.41 0.86
C LEU A 209 6.51 0.61 -0.44
N LEU A 210 6.55 1.30 -1.56
CA LEU A 210 6.55 0.66 -2.88
C LEU A 210 7.70 1.23 -3.69
N VAL A 211 8.82 0.55 -3.50
CA VAL A 211 10.06 0.61 -4.26
C VAL A 211 9.86 -0.29 -5.47
N PHE A 212 9.92 0.28 -6.67
CA PHE A 212 10.09 -0.49 -7.89
C PHE A 212 11.57 -0.64 -8.20
N LEU A 213 11.93 -1.84 -8.65
CA LEU A 213 13.26 -2.38 -8.85
C LEU A 213 14.19 -1.48 -9.68
N LEU A 214 15.31 -1.11 -9.07
CA LEU A 214 16.49 -0.54 -9.71
C LEU A 214 17.49 -1.63 -10.13
N TYR A 215 17.01 -2.76 -10.65
CA TYR A 215 17.86 -3.91 -11.00
C TYR A 215 18.20 -4.03 -12.50
N THR A 216 18.00 -2.98 -13.30
CA THR A 216 18.40 -2.99 -14.73
C THR A 216 19.06 -1.69 -15.21
N LEU A 217 19.70 -0.94 -14.31
CA LEU A 217 20.54 0.21 -14.68
C LEU A 217 21.94 0.18 -14.04
N ILE A 218 22.51 -1.02 -13.92
CA ILE A 218 23.95 -1.27 -14.06
C ILE A 218 24.09 -2.48 -14.98
#